data_AF-Q12WF6-F1
#
_entry.id   AF-Q12WF6-F1
#
_cell.length_a   1.000
_cell.length_b   1.000
_cell.length_c   1.000
_cell.angle_alpha   90.00
_cell.angle_beta   90.00
_cell.angle_gamma   90.00
#
_symmetry.space_group_name_H-M   'P 1'
#
loop_
_entity.id
_entity.type
_entity.pdbx_description
1 polymer ?
#
loop_
_entity_poly.entity_id
_entity_poly.type
_entity_poly.pdbx_seq_one_letter_code
_entity_poly.pdbx_strand_id
1 'polypeptide(L)'
;MPEFVTFSRNVFIPVTNICRNLCGYCTFRRDAGHPEAHLMSMSEIRPILERGEKAGCTEALFVFGEYAEEVPEYLLELEKLGYSTTVEYVADLCKLAIEIGLLPHTNAGILNRKELEILKPLNISMGLMLETTAELKAHSESPGKKPSTRIEMIRTAGKLKIPFTTGILVGIGETKDDRKRSLNTIADIHKEFGHIQEVIIQNFMPKPDTPMADHAPPSKEEMIDTVAIAREILPSDVAVQVAPNLIDPYSLIKAGASDLGGISPTTIDWINPEAEWPDVIELQKMIKEIELRERLPIYPQHIKKGWYSNNLSYLIETLTDKNGFKRKQR
;
A
#
# COMPACT_ATOMS: atom_id res chain seq x y z
N MET A 1 -21.51 -5.79 -12.92
CA MET A 1 -20.57 -4.65 -12.97
C MET A 1 -20.86 -3.74 -11.79
N PRO A 2 -19.84 -3.18 -11.14
CA PRO A 2 -20.06 -2.16 -10.11
C PRO A 2 -20.59 -0.86 -10.73
N GLU A 3 -21.34 -0.06 -9.96
CA GLU A 3 -21.83 1.25 -10.41
C GLU A 3 -20.68 2.24 -10.64
N PHE A 4 -19.65 2.15 -9.82
CA PHE A 4 -18.43 2.95 -9.91
C PHE A 4 -17.22 2.11 -9.47
N VAL A 5 -16.04 2.54 -9.88
CA VAL A 5 -14.75 2.02 -9.44
C VAL A 5 -13.97 3.16 -8.81
N THR A 6 -13.27 2.88 -7.71
CA THR A 6 -12.57 3.90 -6.94
C THR A 6 -11.06 3.93 -7.19
N PHE A 7 -10.45 5.08 -6.88
CA PHE A 7 -9.00 5.29 -6.86
C PHE A 7 -8.67 6.42 -5.87
N SER A 8 -7.43 6.52 -5.38
CA SER A 8 -6.92 7.72 -4.68
C SER A 8 -5.78 8.38 -5.46
N ARG A 9 -5.63 9.70 -5.31
CA ARG A 9 -4.42 10.40 -5.76
C ARG A 9 -3.39 10.46 -4.64
N ASN A 10 -2.20 9.95 -4.91
CA ASN A 10 -1.13 9.89 -3.92
C ASN A 10 0.19 10.50 -4.39
N VAL A 11 1.07 10.65 -3.42
CA VAL A 11 2.49 10.94 -3.60
C VAL A 11 3.25 9.78 -2.98
N PHE A 12 4.08 9.10 -3.76
CA PHE A 12 4.89 8.00 -3.26
C PHE A 12 6.20 8.56 -2.70
N ILE A 13 6.47 8.32 -1.42
CA ILE A 13 7.69 8.72 -0.73
C ILE A 13 8.48 7.46 -0.34
N PRO A 14 9.55 7.11 -1.09
CA PRO A 14 10.45 6.02 -0.73
C PRO A 14 11.41 6.49 0.36
N VAL A 15 10.99 6.53 1.63
CA VAL A 15 11.79 7.14 2.72
C VAL A 15 13.18 6.51 2.79
N THR A 16 13.26 5.20 2.67
CA THR A 16 14.52 4.47 2.46
C THR A 16 14.27 3.20 1.67
N ASN A 17 15.21 2.85 0.82
CA ASN A 17 15.23 1.59 0.11
C ASN A 17 16.18 0.55 0.73
N ILE A 18 16.82 0.87 1.86
CA ILE A 18 17.57 -0.10 2.66
C ILE A 18 16.56 -0.93 3.46
N CYS A 19 16.71 -2.25 3.45
CA CYS A 19 15.75 -3.18 4.05
C CYS A 19 16.48 -4.43 4.55
N ARG A 20 16.08 -4.95 5.72
CA ARG A 20 16.66 -6.20 6.25
C ARG A 20 16.31 -7.45 5.43
N ASN A 21 15.24 -7.39 4.64
CA ASN A 21 14.73 -8.53 3.87
C ASN A 21 15.40 -8.62 2.50
N LEU A 22 15.65 -9.86 2.04
CA LEU A 22 16.19 -10.19 0.71
C LEU A 22 15.15 -10.95 -0.13
N CYS A 23 14.00 -10.32 -0.40
CA CYS A 23 12.93 -10.98 -1.16
C CYS A 23 13.40 -11.27 -2.59
N GLY A 24 13.21 -12.51 -3.07
CA GLY A 24 13.73 -12.97 -4.36
C GLY A 24 13.19 -12.27 -5.61
N TYR A 25 12.18 -11.39 -5.46
CA TYR A 25 11.54 -10.62 -6.52
C TYR A 25 11.67 -9.10 -6.36
N CYS A 26 12.29 -8.62 -5.28
CA CYS A 26 12.23 -7.19 -4.92
C CYS A 26 13.37 -6.40 -5.55
N THR A 27 13.02 -5.42 -6.39
CA THR A 27 13.94 -4.42 -6.94
C THR A 27 13.91 -3.09 -6.19
N PHE A 28 13.02 -2.92 -5.21
CA PHE A 28 13.03 -1.72 -4.37
C PHE A 28 14.28 -1.70 -3.49
N ARG A 29 14.58 -2.84 -2.85
CA ARG A 29 15.64 -2.98 -1.84
C ARG A 29 17.05 -2.72 -2.39
N ARG A 30 17.90 -2.05 -1.61
CA ARG A 30 19.34 -1.85 -1.86
C ARG A 30 20.17 -2.16 -0.62
N ASP A 31 21.40 -2.65 -0.83
CA ASP A 31 22.43 -2.69 0.22
C ASP A 31 22.87 -1.28 0.57
N ALA A 32 23.22 -1.00 1.83
CA ALA A 32 23.60 0.36 2.26
C ALA A 32 24.80 0.94 1.50
N GLY A 33 25.69 0.09 0.96
CA GLY A 33 26.81 0.53 0.12
C GLY A 33 26.48 0.70 -1.38
N HIS A 34 25.26 0.41 -1.80
CA HIS A 34 24.88 0.54 -3.21
C HIS A 34 24.72 2.02 -3.61
N PRO A 35 25.15 2.45 -4.81
CA PRO A 35 25.07 3.86 -5.23
C PRO A 35 23.65 4.46 -5.22
N GLU A 36 22.63 3.62 -5.39
CA GLU A 36 21.21 4.02 -5.34
C GLU A 36 20.56 3.86 -3.95
N ALA A 37 21.32 3.40 -2.94
CA ALA A 37 20.81 3.31 -1.59
C ALA A 37 20.58 4.71 -1.01
N HIS A 38 19.46 4.93 -0.34
CA HIS A 38 19.13 6.25 0.19
C HIS A 38 18.32 6.19 1.48
N LEU A 39 18.47 7.23 2.28
CA LEU A 39 17.55 7.68 3.30
C LEU A 39 17.20 9.14 2.96
N MET A 40 15.98 9.38 2.48
CA MET A 40 15.56 10.72 2.06
C MET A 40 15.49 11.64 3.28
N SER A 41 16.04 12.85 3.15
CA SER A 41 15.94 13.89 4.16
C SER A 41 14.60 14.64 4.10
N MET A 42 14.26 15.33 5.19
CA MET A 42 13.02 16.12 5.24
C MET A 42 13.00 17.25 4.20
N SER A 43 14.16 17.82 3.86
CA SER A 43 14.30 18.83 2.82
C SER A 43 14.12 18.29 1.40
N GLU A 44 14.38 17.00 1.17
CA GLU A 44 14.09 16.33 -0.11
C GLU A 44 12.61 15.95 -0.22
N ILE A 45 12.01 15.52 0.89
CA ILE A 45 10.61 15.08 0.94
C ILE A 45 9.63 16.25 0.84
N ARG A 46 9.89 17.37 1.54
CA ARG A 46 8.96 18.53 1.56
C ARG A 46 8.55 19.01 0.16
N PRO A 47 9.48 19.27 -0.79
CA PRO A 47 9.10 19.67 -2.14
C PRO A 47 8.25 18.63 -2.88
N ILE A 48 8.41 17.34 -2.60
CA ILE A 48 7.63 16.26 -3.21
C ILE A 48 6.18 16.31 -2.68
N LEU A 49 6.02 16.45 -1.36
CA LEU A 49 4.72 16.61 -0.72
C LEU A 49 3.99 17.88 -1.21
N GLU A 50 4.68 19.02 -1.28
CA GLU A 50 4.11 20.28 -1.76
C GLU A 50 3.70 20.21 -3.24
N ARG A 51 4.46 19.51 -4.09
CA ARG A 51 4.07 19.29 -5.49
C ARG A 51 2.83 18.42 -5.59
N GLY A 52 2.74 17.38 -4.77
CA GLY A 52 1.59 16.50 -4.72
C GLY A 52 0.31 17.20 -4.26
N GLU A 53 0.38 17.99 -3.19
CA GLU A 53 -0.75 18.79 -2.71
C GLU A 53 -1.25 19.75 -3.82
N LYS A 54 -0.33 20.47 -4.47
CA LYS A 54 -0.64 21.34 -5.61
C LYS A 54 -1.24 20.59 -6.80
N ALA A 55 -0.88 19.32 -6.99
CA ALA A 55 -1.44 18.44 -8.01
C ALA A 55 -2.79 17.79 -7.61
N GLY A 56 -3.32 18.14 -6.44
CA GLY A 56 -4.59 17.65 -5.93
C GLY A 56 -4.53 16.27 -5.26
N CYS A 57 -3.33 15.74 -4.99
CA CYS A 57 -3.19 14.52 -4.20
C CYS A 57 -3.77 14.70 -2.80
N THR A 58 -4.24 13.60 -2.21
CA THR A 58 -4.72 13.58 -0.83
C THR A 58 -3.95 12.66 0.07
N GLU A 59 -3.13 11.79 -0.49
CA GLU A 59 -2.41 10.75 0.21
C GLU A 59 -0.90 11.00 0.10
N ALA A 60 -0.21 10.96 1.25
CA ALA A 60 1.23 10.81 1.31
C ALA A 60 1.52 9.35 1.66
N LEU A 61 1.92 8.57 0.65
CA LEU A 61 2.23 7.15 0.80
C LEU A 61 3.71 7.02 1.19
N PHE A 62 3.96 6.77 2.48
CA PHE A 62 5.29 6.50 3.01
C PHE A 62 5.61 5.02 2.89
N VAL A 63 6.58 4.69 2.03
CA VAL A 63 7.07 3.32 1.83
C VAL A 63 8.54 3.28 2.17
N PHE A 64 8.96 2.26 2.91
CA PHE A 64 10.36 2.05 3.21
C PHE A 64 10.68 0.60 3.51
N GLY A 65 11.97 0.30 3.42
CA GLY A 65 12.48 -1.01 3.80
C GLY A 65 12.30 -1.29 5.29
N GLU A 66 11.92 -2.53 5.59
CA GLU A 66 11.62 -2.99 6.93
C GLU A 66 12.90 -3.01 7.79
N TYR A 67 12.82 -2.38 8.97
CA TYR A 67 13.88 -2.30 9.98
C TYR A 67 15.27 -2.04 9.38
N ALA A 68 15.36 -1.02 8.53
CA ALA A 68 16.62 -0.58 7.94
C ALA A 68 17.68 -0.24 9.00
N GLU A 69 17.26 0.18 10.20
CA GLU A 69 18.10 0.42 11.39
C GLU A 69 18.83 -0.81 11.94
N GLU A 70 18.50 -2.04 11.49
CA GLU A 70 19.33 -3.21 11.75
C GLU A 70 20.62 -3.21 10.91
N VAL A 71 20.71 -2.38 9.86
CA VAL A 71 21.91 -2.17 9.05
C VAL A 71 22.75 -1.05 9.68
N PRO A 72 23.98 -1.30 10.17
CA PRO A 72 24.77 -0.32 10.91
C PRO A 72 25.01 0.99 10.16
N GLU A 73 25.27 0.94 8.86
CA GLU A 73 25.50 2.12 8.03
C GLU A 73 24.26 3.00 7.94
N TYR A 74 23.06 2.41 7.84
CA TYR A 74 21.82 3.15 7.85
C TYR A 74 21.54 3.77 9.22
N LEU A 75 21.79 3.03 10.31
CA LEU A 75 21.60 3.55 11.66
C LEU A 75 22.45 4.82 11.89
N LEU A 76 23.68 4.85 11.41
CA LEU A 76 24.54 6.04 11.49
C LEU A 76 23.97 7.23 10.70
N GLU A 77 23.39 7.01 9.52
CA GLU A 77 22.73 8.09 8.76
C GLU A 77 21.46 8.57 9.45
N LEU A 78 20.68 7.66 10.05
CA LEU A 78 19.48 7.99 10.81
C LEU A 78 19.81 8.81 12.08
N GLU A 79 20.88 8.44 12.79
CA GLU A 79 21.38 9.19 13.96
C GLU A 79 21.84 10.60 13.58
N LYS A 80 22.45 10.80 12.40
CA LYS A 80 22.79 12.14 11.89
C LYS A 80 21.57 13.01 11.63
N LEU A 81 20.43 12.41 11.30
CA LEU A 81 19.13 13.11 11.21
C LEU A 81 18.51 13.37 12.59
N GLY A 82 19.07 12.81 13.67
CA GLY A 82 18.60 13.01 15.04
C GLY A 82 17.59 11.98 15.54
N TYR A 83 17.48 10.81 14.87
CA TYR A 83 16.50 9.78 15.18
C TYR A 83 17.16 8.46 15.58
N SER A 84 16.48 7.70 16.46
CA SER A 84 16.97 6.39 16.92
C SER A 84 16.28 5.22 16.21
N THR A 85 15.08 5.45 15.65
CA THR A 85 14.33 4.46 14.87
C THR A 85 13.72 5.08 13.63
N THR A 86 13.53 4.29 12.58
CA THR A 86 12.89 4.77 11.35
C THR A 86 11.45 5.23 11.63
N VAL A 87 10.79 4.60 12.60
CA VAL A 87 9.41 4.95 13.02
C VAL A 87 9.35 6.35 13.64
N GLU A 88 10.31 6.75 14.46
CA GLU A 88 10.38 8.12 14.99
C GLU A 88 10.52 9.14 13.86
N TYR A 89 11.38 8.86 12.88
CA TYR A 89 11.57 9.74 11.75
C TYR A 89 10.31 9.85 10.89
N VAL A 90 9.68 8.72 10.57
CA VAL A 90 8.44 8.66 9.79
C VAL A 90 7.29 9.33 10.53
N ALA A 91 7.25 9.31 11.86
CA ALA A 91 6.26 10.07 12.62
C ALA A 91 6.39 11.58 12.36
N ASP A 92 7.60 12.13 12.29
CA ASP A 92 7.82 13.54 11.95
C ASP A 92 7.52 13.83 10.46
N LEU A 93 7.81 12.89 9.55
CA LEU A 93 7.39 13.00 8.15
C LEU A 93 5.87 13.00 8.00
N CYS A 94 5.14 12.21 8.80
CA CYS A 94 3.69 12.22 8.83
C CYS A 94 3.16 13.58 9.31
N LYS A 95 3.74 14.16 10.37
CA LYS A 95 3.38 15.51 10.83
C LYS A 95 3.59 16.56 9.75
N LEU A 96 4.70 16.48 9.02
CA LEU A 96 4.99 17.34 7.87
C LEU A 96 3.92 17.21 6.76
N ALA A 97 3.57 15.98 6.38
CA ALA A 97 2.53 15.76 5.37
C ALA A 97 1.17 16.34 5.81
N ILE A 98 0.80 16.18 7.09
CA ILE A 98 -0.40 16.76 7.67
C ILE A 98 -0.36 18.30 7.59
N GLU A 99 0.75 18.92 7.99
CA GLU A 99 0.96 20.38 7.90
C GLU A 99 0.75 20.90 6.47
N ILE A 100 1.24 20.16 5.48
CA ILE A 100 1.11 20.50 4.05
C ILE A 100 -0.34 20.31 3.55
N GLY A 101 -1.12 19.43 4.16
CA GLY A 101 -2.52 19.17 3.76
C GLY A 101 -2.78 17.77 3.20
N LEU A 102 -1.83 16.84 3.34
CA LEU A 102 -1.94 15.45 2.88
C LEU A 102 -2.24 14.51 4.04
N LEU A 103 -2.95 13.42 3.74
CA LEU A 103 -3.26 12.35 4.68
C LEU A 103 -2.18 11.26 4.59
N PRO A 104 -1.43 10.97 5.68
CA PRO A 104 -0.41 9.93 5.64
C PRO A 104 -0.99 8.51 5.56
N HIS A 105 -0.41 7.68 4.70
CA HIS A 105 -0.58 6.23 4.66
C HIS A 105 0.81 5.59 4.76
N THR A 106 1.06 4.77 5.79
CA THR A 106 2.37 4.13 5.99
C THR A 106 2.32 2.65 5.64
N ASN A 107 3.25 2.21 4.79
CA ASN A 107 3.54 0.81 4.49
C ASN A 107 5.03 0.53 4.73
N ALA A 108 5.33 -0.09 5.88
CA ALA A 108 6.67 -0.13 6.48
C ALA A 108 7.26 -1.56 6.59
N GLY A 109 6.60 -2.56 5.99
CA GLY A 109 6.82 -3.94 6.41
C GLY A 109 6.31 -4.17 7.84
N ILE A 110 6.91 -5.13 8.54
CA ILE A 110 6.53 -5.49 9.91
C ILE A 110 6.78 -4.33 10.88
N LEU A 111 5.73 -3.98 11.62
CA LEU A 111 5.79 -3.12 12.79
C LEU A 111 5.26 -3.88 14.00
N ASN A 112 5.88 -3.68 15.15
CA ASN A 112 5.36 -4.17 16.41
C ASN A 112 4.22 -3.29 16.92
N ARG A 113 3.55 -3.75 17.97
CA ARG A 113 2.39 -3.05 18.53
C ARG A 113 2.68 -1.60 18.96
N LYS A 114 3.84 -1.33 19.57
CA LYS A 114 4.18 0.02 20.04
C LYS A 114 4.39 0.96 18.87
N GLU A 115 5.03 0.48 17.80
CA GLU A 115 5.25 1.26 16.57
C GLU A 115 3.93 1.59 15.86
N LEU A 116 3.00 0.62 15.79
CA LEU A 116 1.64 0.87 15.31
C LEU A 116 0.92 1.93 16.17
N GLU A 117 1.07 1.88 17.50
CA GLU A 117 0.48 2.87 18.41
C GLU A 117 1.07 4.28 18.23
N ILE A 118 2.37 4.39 17.92
CA ILE A 118 3.05 5.66 17.60
C ILE A 118 2.53 6.26 16.28
N LEU A 119 2.38 5.43 15.24
CA LEU A 119 2.01 5.91 13.90
C LEU A 119 0.52 6.11 13.69
N LYS A 120 -0.33 5.33 14.38
CA LYS A 120 -1.80 5.42 14.31
C LYS A 120 -2.36 6.85 14.41
N PRO A 121 -1.97 7.71 15.37
CA PRO A 121 -2.53 9.05 15.47
C PRO A 121 -2.14 9.99 14.32
N LEU A 122 -1.18 9.59 13.48
CA LEU A 122 -0.64 10.38 12.38
C LEU A 122 -1.02 9.82 11.01
N ASN A 123 -1.53 8.60 10.95
CA ASN A 123 -1.88 7.92 9.71
C ASN A 123 -3.39 7.77 9.58
N ILE A 124 -3.91 8.06 8.39
CA ILE A 124 -5.34 7.87 8.09
C ILE A 124 -5.68 6.40 7.81
N SER A 125 -4.68 5.66 7.35
CA SER A 125 -4.68 4.23 7.12
C SER A 125 -3.24 3.73 7.09
N MET A 126 -3.04 2.44 7.20
CA MET A 126 -1.72 1.81 7.10
C MET A 126 -1.81 0.56 6.24
N GLY A 127 -0.68 0.05 5.80
CA GLY A 127 -0.65 -1.08 4.87
C GLY A 127 0.40 -2.13 5.21
N LEU A 128 0.05 -3.38 4.93
CA LEU A 128 0.99 -4.50 4.86
C LEU A 128 0.40 -5.55 3.91
N MET A 129 1.06 -5.82 2.79
CA MET A 129 0.73 -6.98 1.96
C MET A 129 0.87 -8.25 2.81
N LEU A 130 -0.08 -9.18 2.76
CA LEU A 130 0.11 -10.52 3.33
C LEU A 130 0.97 -11.38 2.39
N GLU A 131 0.91 -11.07 1.10
CA GLU A 131 1.50 -11.79 -0.04
C GLU A 131 0.95 -13.21 -0.19
N THR A 132 1.16 -14.07 0.80
CA THR A 132 0.65 -15.43 0.84
C THR A 132 0.71 -16.00 2.26
N THR A 133 -0.10 -17.03 2.53
CA THR A 133 0.02 -17.88 3.72
C THR A 133 1.06 -18.99 3.57
N ALA A 134 1.62 -19.17 2.37
CA ALA A 134 2.63 -20.19 2.10
C ALA A 134 4.03 -19.76 2.55
N GLU A 135 4.84 -20.71 2.99
CA GLU A 135 6.29 -20.51 3.09
C GLU A 135 6.92 -20.69 1.71
N LEU A 136 7.53 -19.63 1.18
CA LEU A 136 8.08 -19.61 -0.17
C LEU A 136 9.60 -19.50 -0.16
N LYS A 137 10.25 -20.14 -1.14
CA LYS A 137 11.69 -19.97 -1.40
C LYS A 137 12.06 -18.50 -1.63
N ALA A 138 11.18 -17.73 -2.28
CA ALA A 138 11.34 -16.30 -2.50
C ALA A 138 11.48 -15.46 -1.22
N HIS A 139 11.14 -16.03 -0.06
CA HIS A 139 11.12 -15.37 1.24
C HIS A 139 12.11 -15.99 2.24
N SER A 140 12.96 -16.93 1.83
CA SER A 140 13.83 -17.68 2.75
C SER A 140 14.77 -16.77 3.56
N GLU A 141 15.30 -15.72 2.92
CA GLU A 141 16.18 -14.72 3.51
C GLU A 141 15.41 -13.41 3.85
N SER A 142 14.13 -13.53 4.18
CA SER A 142 13.24 -12.40 4.47
C SER A 142 12.45 -12.63 5.74
N PRO A 143 13.01 -12.39 6.94
CA PRO A 143 12.35 -12.68 8.21
C PRO A 143 10.98 -12.00 8.35
N GLY A 144 10.79 -10.81 7.78
CA GLY A 144 9.51 -10.08 7.75
C GLY A 144 8.45 -10.66 6.83
N LYS A 145 8.83 -11.58 5.95
CA LYS A 145 7.91 -12.23 5.00
C LYS A 145 7.29 -13.52 5.54
N LYS A 146 7.62 -13.92 6.77
CA LYS A 146 6.97 -15.04 7.46
C LYS A 146 5.46 -14.79 7.58
N PRO A 147 4.59 -15.67 7.05
CA PRO A 147 3.15 -15.43 7.04
C PRO A 147 2.56 -15.18 8.43
N SER A 148 2.98 -15.94 9.44
CA SER A 148 2.49 -15.80 10.81
C SER A 148 2.78 -14.42 11.42
N THR A 149 3.95 -13.83 11.13
CA THR A 149 4.31 -12.49 11.59
C THR A 149 3.45 -11.41 10.92
N ARG A 150 3.19 -11.54 9.62
CA ARG A 150 2.35 -10.60 8.86
C ARG A 150 0.89 -10.67 9.31
N ILE A 151 0.38 -11.89 9.50
CA ILE A 151 -0.95 -12.13 10.07
C ILE A 151 -1.09 -11.46 11.44
N GLU A 152 -0.12 -11.60 12.35
CA GLU A 152 -0.21 -10.97 13.67
C GLU A 152 -0.18 -9.45 13.61
N MET A 153 0.61 -8.83 12.72
CA MET A 153 0.58 -7.38 12.52
C MET A 153 -0.79 -6.91 12.02
N ILE A 154 -1.36 -7.59 11.02
CA ILE A 154 -2.70 -7.25 10.49
C ILE A 154 -3.75 -7.39 11.60
N ARG A 155 -3.71 -8.48 12.39
CA ARG A 155 -4.60 -8.62 13.56
C ARG A 155 -4.39 -7.51 14.59
N THR A 156 -3.15 -7.10 14.82
CA THR A 156 -2.82 -6.00 15.75
C THR A 156 -3.35 -4.66 15.26
N ALA A 157 -3.24 -4.36 13.96
CA ALA A 157 -3.88 -3.19 13.35
C ALA A 157 -5.40 -3.21 13.57
N GLY A 158 -6.02 -4.38 13.43
CA GLY A 158 -7.43 -4.61 13.75
C GLY A 158 -7.80 -4.32 15.20
N LYS A 159 -7.04 -4.88 16.16
CA LYS A 159 -7.20 -4.59 17.60
C LYS A 159 -7.09 -3.09 17.90
N LEU A 160 -6.22 -2.40 17.17
CA LEU A 160 -6.00 -0.95 17.30
C LEU A 160 -7.00 -0.10 16.50
N LYS A 161 -7.94 -0.69 15.74
CA LYS A 161 -8.90 0.02 14.87
C LYS A 161 -8.23 0.94 13.85
N ILE A 162 -7.16 0.47 13.22
CA ILE A 162 -6.47 1.19 12.13
C ILE A 162 -7.11 0.74 10.81
N PRO A 163 -7.68 1.64 9.99
CA PRO A 163 -8.08 1.29 8.62
C PRO A 163 -6.88 0.75 7.85
N PHE A 164 -7.01 -0.41 7.22
CA PHE A 164 -5.84 -1.16 6.78
C PHE A 164 -5.96 -1.73 5.38
N THR A 165 -4.90 -1.58 4.60
CA THR A 165 -4.75 -2.19 3.28
C THR A 165 -3.84 -3.42 3.38
N THR A 166 -4.28 -4.54 2.83
CA THR A 166 -3.45 -5.74 2.69
C THR A 166 -3.65 -6.33 1.30
N GLY A 167 -3.14 -7.53 1.04
CA GLY A 167 -3.23 -8.11 -0.29
C GLY A 167 -2.41 -9.37 -0.46
N ILE A 168 -2.56 -9.99 -1.61
CA ILE A 168 -1.77 -11.14 -2.04
C ILE A 168 -0.96 -10.78 -3.28
N LEU A 169 0.18 -11.45 -3.44
CA LEU A 169 1.03 -11.35 -4.62
C LEU A 169 0.93 -12.67 -5.37
N VAL A 170 0.50 -12.58 -6.63
CA VAL A 170 0.16 -13.73 -7.47
C VAL A 170 1.33 -14.05 -8.40
N GLY A 171 1.82 -15.29 -8.37
CA GLY A 171 2.90 -15.76 -9.25
C GLY A 171 4.29 -15.78 -8.61
N ILE A 172 4.39 -15.80 -7.27
CA ILE A 172 5.67 -15.88 -6.54
C ILE A 172 6.01 -17.30 -6.06
N GLY A 173 5.31 -18.31 -6.58
CA GLY A 173 5.50 -19.73 -6.26
C GLY A 173 4.39 -20.31 -5.37
N GLU A 174 3.40 -19.50 -5.01
CA GLU A 174 2.19 -19.95 -4.33
C GLU A 174 1.24 -20.69 -5.28
N THR A 175 0.46 -21.64 -4.74
CA THR A 175 -0.57 -22.36 -5.50
C THR A 175 -1.91 -21.62 -5.48
N LYS A 176 -2.85 -22.02 -6.34
CA LYS A 176 -4.24 -21.54 -6.27
C LYS A 176 -4.88 -21.77 -4.89
N ASP A 177 -4.55 -22.86 -4.22
CA ASP A 177 -5.05 -23.14 -2.87
C ASP A 177 -4.41 -22.23 -1.82
N ASP A 178 -3.15 -21.83 -1.99
CA ASP A 178 -2.51 -20.81 -1.15
C ASP A 178 -3.19 -19.45 -1.28
N ARG A 179 -3.57 -19.05 -2.50
CA ARG A 179 -4.34 -17.81 -2.75
C ARG A 179 -5.67 -17.85 -2.00
N LYS A 180 -6.42 -18.95 -2.14
CA LYS A 180 -7.68 -19.15 -1.40
C LYS A 180 -7.48 -19.11 0.12
N ARG A 181 -6.46 -19.80 0.65
CA ARG A 181 -6.16 -19.78 2.10
C ARG A 181 -5.80 -18.38 2.60
N SER A 182 -5.03 -17.64 1.81
CA SER A 182 -4.64 -16.26 2.13
C SER A 182 -5.86 -15.33 2.15
N LEU A 183 -6.73 -15.42 1.15
CA LEU A 183 -7.96 -14.65 1.07
C LEU A 183 -8.93 -14.99 2.21
N ASN A 184 -9.09 -16.26 2.56
CA ASN A 184 -9.91 -16.66 3.71
C ASN A 184 -9.33 -16.12 5.02
N THR A 185 -8.01 -16.17 5.18
CA THR A 185 -7.33 -15.61 6.36
C THR A 185 -7.61 -14.10 6.49
N ILE A 186 -7.47 -13.35 5.40
CA ILE A 186 -7.79 -11.92 5.35
C ILE A 186 -9.28 -11.68 5.68
N ALA A 187 -10.19 -12.45 5.07
CA ALA A 187 -11.62 -12.34 5.32
C ALA A 187 -11.98 -12.60 6.78
N ASP A 188 -11.38 -13.61 7.42
CA ASP A 188 -11.65 -13.95 8.81
C ASP A 188 -11.11 -12.90 9.79
N ILE A 189 -9.93 -12.33 9.51
CA ILE A 189 -9.42 -11.20 10.29
C ILE A 189 -10.33 -9.98 10.13
N HIS A 190 -10.83 -9.70 8.91
CA HIS A 190 -11.80 -8.62 8.71
C HIS A 190 -13.13 -8.90 9.42
N LYS A 191 -13.66 -10.12 9.40
CA LYS A 191 -14.89 -10.47 10.14
C LYS A 191 -14.73 -10.24 11.65
N GLU A 192 -13.54 -10.48 12.20
CA GLU A 192 -13.24 -10.29 13.61
C GLU A 192 -13.11 -8.80 14.00
N PHE A 193 -12.40 -8.00 13.18
CA PHE A 193 -12.04 -6.63 13.57
C PHE A 193 -12.70 -5.53 12.73
N GLY A 194 -13.15 -5.79 11.50
CA GLY A 194 -13.81 -4.82 10.60
C GLY A 194 -12.90 -3.71 10.04
N HIS A 195 -11.58 -3.91 10.12
CA HIS A 195 -10.58 -2.86 9.88
C HIS A 195 -9.99 -2.85 8.47
N ILE A 196 -9.99 -3.99 7.79
CA ILE A 196 -9.45 -4.10 6.43
C ILE A 196 -10.39 -3.36 5.49
N GLN A 197 -9.89 -2.37 4.76
CA GLN A 197 -10.68 -1.58 3.81
C GLN A 197 -10.48 -2.05 2.37
N GLU A 198 -9.33 -2.65 2.09
CA GLU A 198 -8.84 -2.93 0.75
C GLU A 198 -7.95 -4.17 0.75
N VAL A 199 -8.13 -5.00 -0.27
CA VAL A 199 -7.30 -6.17 -0.56
C VAL A 199 -6.77 -6.07 -1.98
N ILE A 200 -5.46 -5.91 -2.09
CA ILE A 200 -4.72 -5.83 -3.33
C ILE A 200 -4.52 -7.24 -3.91
N ILE A 201 -4.93 -7.43 -5.16
CA ILE A 201 -4.60 -8.62 -5.96
C ILE A 201 -3.56 -8.18 -6.99
N GLN A 202 -2.28 -8.34 -6.65
CA GLN A 202 -1.17 -7.87 -7.47
C GLN A 202 -0.56 -9.03 -8.25
N ASN A 203 -0.34 -8.87 -9.55
CA ASN A 203 0.47 -9.79 -10.33
C ASN A 203 1.96 -9.56 -10.08
N PHE A 204 2.70 -10.64 -9.90
CA PHE A 204 4.15 -10.62 -9.96
C PHE A 204 4.61 -10.26 -11.38
N MET A 205 5.56 -9.34 -11.46
CA MET A 205 6.25 -8.98 -12.70
C MET A 205 7.74 -9.25 -12.51
N PRO A 206 8.31 -10.26 -13.20
CA PRO A 206 9.73 -10.58 -13.12
C PRO A 206 10.60 -9.39 -13.46
N LYS A 207 11.72 -9.25 -12.75
CA LYS A 207 12.65 -8.15 -12.90
C LYS A 207 14.07 -8.68 -13.11
N PRO A 208 14.86 -8.04 -13.98
CA PRO A 208 16.29 -8.31 -14.08
C PRO A 208 16.98 -8.22 -12.71
N ASP A 209 18.10 -8.91 -12.55
CA ASP A 209 18.96 -8.88 -11.35
C ASP A 209 18.29 -9.37 -10.06
N THR A 210 17.14 -10.05 -10.17
CA THR A 210 16.49 -10.72 -9.04
C THR A 210 16.61 -12.24 -9.16
N PRO A 211 16.67 -13.00 -8.05
CA PRO A 211 16.62 -14.46 -8.08
C PRO A 211 15.42 -15.05 -8.85
N MET A 212 14.36 -14.28 -9.03
CA MET A 212 13.15 -14.66 -9.74
C MET A 212 13.04 -14.09 -11.15
N ALA A 213 14.12 -13.55 -11.73
CA ALA A 213 14.10 -12.94 -13.06
C ALA A 213 13.55 -13.87 -14.16
N ASP A 214 13.84 -15.18 -14.07
CA ASP A 214 13.39 -16.20 -15.04
C ASP A 214 12.03 -16.83 -14.72
N HIS A 215 11.35 -16.41 -13.64
CA HIS A 215 10.02 -16.92 -13.32
C HIS A 215 8.99 -16.30 -14.26
N ALA A 216 7.95 -17.06 -14.63
CA ALA A 216 6.88 -16.51 -15.43
C ALA A 216 5.95 -15.62 -14.58
N PRO A 217 5.48 -14.47 -15.08
CA PRO A 217 4.37 -13.76 -14.45
C PRO A 217 3.08 -14.61 -14.53
N PRO A 218 2.10 -14.37 -13.64
CA PRO A 218 0.80 -15.03 -13.75
C PRO A 218 0.10 -14.63 -15.05
N SER A 219 -0.68 -15.56 -15.64
CA SER A 219 -1.45 -15.25 -16.84
C SER A 219 -2.61 -14.29 -16.55
N LYS A 220 -3.17 -13.68 -17.60
CA LYS A 220 -4.37 -12.86 -17.48
C LYS A 220 -5.54 -13.65 -16.89
N GLU A 221 -5.72 -14.90 -17.31
CA GLU A 221 -6.76 -15.80 -16.83
C GLU A 221 -6.57 -16.13 -15.35
N GLU A 222 -5.32 -16.33 -14.92
CA GLU A 222 -4.99 -16.57 -13.51
C GLU A 222 -5.34 -15.36 -12.63
N MET A 223 -5.09 -14.15 -13.13
CA MET A 223 -5.50 -12.91 -12.43
C MET A 223 -7.01 -12.74 -12.38
N ILE A 224 -7.72 -13.01 -13.48
CA ILE A 224 -9.20 -12.97 -13.53
C ILE A 224 -9.79 -13.96 -12.53
N ASP A 225 -9.31 -15.21 -12.51
CA ASP A 225 -9.74 -16.25 -11.57
C ASP A 225 -9.45 -15.85 -10.11
N THR A 226 -8.28 -15.29 -9.84
CA THR A 226 -7.91 -14.85 -8.48
C THR A 226 -8.79 -13.69 -8.00
N VAL A 227 -9.11 -12.72 -8.87
CA VAL A 227 -10.03 -11.62 -8.53
C VAL A 227 -11.46 -12.13 -8.29
N ALA A 228 -11.94 -13.08 -9.10
CA ALA A 228 -13.25 -13.70 -8.89
C ALA A 228 -13.33 -14.41 -7.53
N ILE A 229 -12.30 -15.20 -7.19
CA ILE A 229 -12.17 -15.88 -5.90
C ILE A 229 -12.09 -14.86 -4.75
N ALA A 230 -11.31 -13.80 -4.90
CA ALA A 230 -11.22 -12.74 -3.91
C ALA A 230 -12.58 -12.09 -3.66
N ARG A 231 -13.34 -11.81 -4.72
CA ARG A 231 -14.66 -11.21 -4.58
C ARG A 231 -15.67 -12.14 -3.90
N GLU A 232 -15.60 -13.45 -4.17
CA GLU A 232 -16.44 -14.46 -3.53
C GLU A 232 -16.14 -14.62 -2.03
N ILE A 233 -14.86 -14.62 -1.65
CA ILE A 233 -14.42 -14.86 -0.27
C ILE A 233 -14.53 -13.61 0.61
N LEU A 234 -14.14 -12.44 0.09
CA LEU A 234 -14.01 -11.23 0.88
C LEU A 234 -15.38 -10.62 1.19
N PRO A 235 -15.59 -10.05 2.40
CA PRO A 235 -16.78 -9.27 2.73
C PRO A 235 -17.02 -8.13 1.74
N SER A 236 -18.29 -7.80 1.49
CA SER A 236 -18.68 -6.83 0.46
C SER A 236 -18.21 -5.39 0.72
N ASP A 237 -17.90 -5.06 1.97
CA ASP A 237 -17.35 -3.76 2.40
C ASP A 237 -15.81 -3.71 2.34
N VAL A 238 -15.16 -4.78 1.89
CA VAL A 238 -13.74 -4.81 1.55
C VAL A 238 -13.60 -4.65 0.03
N ALA A 239 -12.87 -3.62 -0.38
CA ALA A 239 -12.59 -3.37 -1.79
C ALA A 239 -11.56 -4.36 -2.33
N VAL A 240 -11.76 -4.82 -3.56
CA VAL A 240 -10.78 -5.63 -4.29
C VAL A 240 -10.03 -4.70 -5.23
N GLN A 241 -8.75 -4.47 -4.92
CA GLN A 241 -7.88 -3.55 -5.64
C GLN A 241 -7.01 -4.29 -6.65
N VAL A 242 -6.85 -3.71 -7.83
CA VAL A 242 -5.93 -4.18 -8.87
C VAL A 242 -5.08 -3.02 -9.37
N ALA A 243 -3.87 -3.30 -9.85
CA ALA A 243 -2.96 -2.27 -10.35
C ALA A 243 -3.24 -1.99 -11.84
N PRO A 244 -3.75 -0.81 -12.23
CA PRO A 244 -4.14 -0.53 -13.60
C PRO A 244 -2.95 -0.40 -14.57
N ASN A 245 -1.74 -0.14 -14.07
CA ASN A 245 -0.51 -0.02 -14.85
C ASN A 245 0.10 -1.39 -15.21
N LEU A 246 -0.29 -2.48 -14.53
CA LEU A 246 0.31 -3.81 -14.73
C LEU A 246 -0.53 -4.75 -15.60
N ILE A 247 -1.85 -4.54 -15.64
CA ILE A 247 -2.79 -5.42 -16.33
C ILE A 247 -4.07 -4.66 -16.68
N ASP A 248 -4.71 -5.02 -17.80
CA ASP A 248 -5.99 -4.45 -18.25
C ASP A 248 -7.07 -4.53 -17.13
N PRO A 249 -7.38 -3.40 -16.46
CA PRO A 249 -8.21 -3.42 -15.27
C PRO A 249 -9.66 -3.74 -15.60
N TYR A 250 -10.15 -3.45 -16.81
CA TYR A 250 -11.55 -3.68 -17.18
C TYR A 250 -11.92 -5.17 -17.11
N SER A 251 -10.99 -6.04 -17.52
CA SER A 251 -11.17 -7.48 -17.41
C SER A 251 -11.26 -7.95 -15.95
N LEU A 252 -10.52 -7.33 -15.04
CA LEU A 252 -10.53 -7.65 -13.62
C LEU A 252 -11.74 -7.04 -12.90
N ILE A 253 -12.18 -5.85 -13.29
CA ILE A 253 -13.42 -5.24 -12.79
C ILE A 253 -14.64 -6.11 -13.13
N LYS A 254 -14.65 -6.72 -14.33
CA LYS A 254 -15.66 -7.72 -14.69
C LYS A 254 -15.66 -8.94 -13.78
N ALA A 255 -14.49 -9.31 -13.23
CA ALA A 255 -14.34 -10.42 -12.31
C ALA A 255 -14.67 -10.05 -10.84
N GLY A 256 -14.78 -8.76 -10.51
CA GLY A 256 -15.16 -8.31 -9.17
C GLY A 256 -14.23 -7.28 -8.53
N ALA A 257 -13.18 -6.83 -9.23
CA ALA A 257 -12.39 -5.68 -8.75
C ALA A 257 -13.25 -4.41 -8.69
N SER A 258 -13.02 -3.60 -7.67
CA SER A 258 -13.79 -2.38 -7.40
C SER A 258 -12.92 -1.15 -7.14
N ASP A 259 -11.60 -1.31 -7.09
CA ASP A 259 -10.64 -0.25 -6.82
C ASP A 259 -9.38 -0.39 -7.68
N LEU A 260 -8.78 0.74 -8.06
CA LEU A 260 -7.57 0.83 -8.89
C LEU A 260 -6.33 1.28 -8.12
N GLY A 261 -6.43 1.45 -6.80
CA GLY A 261 -5.35 1.81 -5.91
C GLY A 261 -5.05 3.30 -5.89
N GLY A 262 -3.87 3.61 -5.35
CA GLY A 262 -3.29 4.94 -5.35
C GLY A 262 -2.56 5.22 -6.67
N ILE A 263 -2.93 6.32 -7.32
CA ILE A 263 -2.40 6.77 -8.61
C ILE A 263 -1.68 8.09 -8.39
N SER A 264 -0.41 8.16 -8.78
CA SER A 264 0.35 9.40 -8.62
C SER A 264 0.47 10.18 -9.94
N PRO A 265 0.05 11.46 -9.97
CA PRO A 265 0.33 12.35 -11.09
C PRO A 265 1.73 12.97 -11.04
N THR A 266 2.50 12.76 -9.97
CA THR A 266 3.76 13.48 -9.71
C THR A 266 4.96 12.61 -9.39
N THR A 267 4.76 11.33 -9.07
CA THR A 267 5.83 10.37 -8.74
C THR A 267 5.64 9.08 -9.53
N ILE A 268 6.73 8.41 -9.89
CA ILE A 268 6.70 7.08 -10.50
C ILE A 268 6.23 6.02 -9.50
N ASP A 269 5.89 4.83 -9.99
CA ASP A 269 5.78 3.63 -9.16
C ASP A 269 7.20 3.14 -8.80
N TRP A 270 7.64 3.36 -7.56
CA TRP A 270 8.98 2.91 -7.13
C TRP A 270 9.11 1.39 -6.96
N ILE A 271 8.00 0.65 -6.99
CA ILE A 271 7.98 -0.81 -6.95
C ILE A 271 8.07 -1.38 -8.38
N ASN A 272 7.41 -0.75 -9.35
CA ASN A 272 7.46 -1.09 -10.77
C ASN A 272 7.79 0.16 -11.62
N PRO A 273 9.03 0.67 -11.54
CA PRO A 273 9.40 1.94 -12.18
C PRO A 273 9.30 1.92 -13.71
N GLU A 274 9.25 0.73 -14.32
CA GLU A 274 9.02 0.54 -15.75
C GLU A 274 7.53 0.61 -16.18
N ALA A 275 6.60 0.67 -15.23
CA ALA A 275 5.15 0.69 -15.46
C ALA A 275 4.55 2.03 -15.00
N GLU A 276 4.53 3.01 -15.90
CA GLU A 276 4.00 4.35 -15.62
C GLU A 276 2.54 4.34 -15.17
N TRP A 277 2.18 5.27 -14.28
CA TRP A 277 0.80 5.45 -13.87
C TRP A 277 -0.03 6.04 -15.03
N PRO A 278 -1.16 5.41 -15.40
CA PRO A 278 -2.11 6.06 -16.29
C PRO A 278 -2.70 7.29 -15.60
N ASP A 279 -2.86 8.39 -16.34
CA ASP A 279 -3.53 9.56 -15.81
C ASP A 279 -5.05 9.30 -15.61
N VAL A 280 -5.76 10.22 -14.96
CA VAL A 280 -7.19 10.02 -14.64
C VAL A 280 -8.07 9.94 -15.90
N ILE A 281 -7.70 10.59 -16.99
CA ILE A 281 -8.42 10.53 -18.27
C ILE A 281 -8.20 9.15 -18.90
N GLU A 282 -6.97 8.65 -18.87
CA GLU A 282 -6.61 7.31 -19.33
C GLU A 282 -7.28 6.22 -18.50
N LEU A 283 -7.26 6.33 -17.17
CA LEU A 283 -7.98 5.43 -16.27
C LEU A 283 -9.48 5.35 -16.61
N GLN A 284 -10.12 6.50 -16.84
CA GLN A 284 -11.53 6.53 -17.24
C GLN A 284 -11.74 5.82 -18.59
N LYS A 285 -10.83 5.99 -19.56
CA LYS A 285 -10.90 5.26 -20.84
C LYS A 285 -10.72 3.77 -20.66
N MET A 286 -9.81 3.34 -19.78
CA MET A 286 -9.54 1.93 -19.49
C MET A 286 -10.76 1.24 -18.92
N ILE A 287 -11.52 1.90 -18.02
CA ILE A 287 -12.72 1.31 -17.41
C ILE A 287 -14.03 1.59 -18.18
N LYS A 288 -13.93 2.30 -19.31
CA LYS A 288 -15.01 2.55 -20.27
C LYS A 288 -16.22 3.25 -19.64
N GLU A 289 -17.38 2.59 -19.61
CA GLU A 289 -18.66 3.13 -19.17
C GLU A 289 -18.80 3.26 -17.64
N ILE A 290 -17.90 2.66 -16.88
CA ILE A 290 -17.99 2.62 -15.42
C ILE A 290 -17.55 3.98 -14.86
N GLU A 291 -18.31 4.53 -13.91
CA GLU A 291 -17.94 5.79 -13.27
C GLU A 291 -16.63 5.63 -12.49
N LEU A 292 -15.62 6.44 -12.79
CA LEU A 292 -14.42 6.54 -11.96
C LEU A 292 -14.65 7.57 -10.84
N ARG A 293 -14.52 7.13 -9.58
CA ARG A 293 -14.75 7.99 -8.42
C ARG A 293 -13.52 8.09 -7.52
N GLU A 294 -13.06 9.31 -7.29
CA GLU A 294 -11.93 9.54 -6.40
C GLU A 294 -12.35 9.38 -4.93
N ARG A 295 -11.62 8.54 -4.18
CA ARG A 295 -11.73 8.37 -2.74
C ARG A 295 -10.50 8.95 -2.06
N LEU A 296 -10.58 9.09 -0.75
CA LEU A 296 -9.40 9.30 0.10
C LEU A 296 -8.66 7.96 0.29
N PRO A 297 -7.43 7.98 0.85
CA PRO A 297 -6.75 6.78 1.37
C PRO A 297 -7.51 6.03 2.47
N ILE A 298 -8.59 6.60 3.00
CA ILE A 298 -9.54 5.94 3.92
C ILE A 298 -10.88 5.80 3.24
N TYR A 299 -11.49 4.62 3.37
CA TYR A 299 -12.76 4.34 2.72
C TYR A 299 -13.96 4.92 3.49
N PRO A 300 -15.06 5.29 2.80
CA PRO A 300 -16.22 5.97 3.41
C PRO A 300 -16.79 5.31 4.68
N GLN A 301 -16.79 3.99 4.75
CA GLN A 301 -17.28 3.24 5.91
C GLN A 301 -16.44 3.47 7.16
N HIS A 302 -15.12 3.61 7.03
CA HIS A 302 -14.22 3.88 8.16
C HIS A 302 -14.27 5.34 8.58
N ILE A 303 -14.51 6.27 7.64
CA ILE A 303 -14.81 7.68 7.95
C ILE A 303 -16.09 7.77 8.79
N LYS A 304 -17.17 7.10 8.36
CA LYS A 304 -18.45 7.07 9.10
C LYS A 304 -18.35 6.45 10.49
N LYS A 305 -17.45 5.48 10.68
CA LYS A 305 -17.16 4.87 11.98
C LYS A 305 -16.27 5.76 12.88
N GLY A 306 -15.70 6.84 12.35
CA GLY A 306 -14.75 7.71 13.08
C GLY A 306 -13.41 7.03 13.36
N TRP A 307 -12.94 6.17 12.45
CA TRP A 307 -11.70 5.40 12.62
C TRP A 307 -10.46 6.17 12.16
N TYR A 308 -10.35 7.41 12.62
CA TYR A 308 -9.21 8.30 12.39
C TYR A 308 -8.98 9.15 13.65
N SER A 309 -7.79 9.72 13.77
CA SER A 309 -7.43 10.53 14.93
C SER A 309 -7.95 11.97 14.82
N ASN A 310 -8.07 12.66 15.96
CA ASN A 310 -8.43 14.08 15.99
C ASN A 310 -7.43 14.96 15.22
N ASN A 311 -6.18 14.53 15.10
CA ASN A 311 -5.14 15.25 14.34
C ASN A 311 -5.47 15.32 12.84
N LEU A 312 -6.30 14.40 12.34
CA LEU A 312 -6.66 14.29 10.92
C LEU A 312 -8.09 14.77 10.65
N SER A 313 -8.88 15.09 11.68
CA SER A 313 -10.29 15.46 11.52
C SER A 313 -10.50 16.64 10.58
N TYR A 314 -9.66 17.68 10.69
CA TYR A 314 -9.80 18.86 9.84
C TYR A 314 -9.54 18.54 8.35
N LEU A 315 -8.60 17.64 8.05
CA LEU A 315 -8.35 17.18 6.67
C LEU A 315 -9.53 16.34 6.17
N ILE A 316 -10.08 15.46 7.00
CA ILE A 316 -11.26 14.68 6.63
C ILE A 316 -12.44 15.61 6.33
N GLU A 317 -12.74 16.56 7.20
CA GLU A 317 -13.81 17.54 7.01
C GLU A 317 -13.61 18.42 5.77
N THR A 318 -12.36 18.75 5.44
CA THR A 318 -12.02 19.57 4.28
C THR A 318 -12.10 18.78 2.97
N LEU A 319 -11.60 17.55 2.97
CA LEU A 319 -11.37 16.76 1.75
C LEU A 319 -12.54 15.86 1.39
N THR A 320 -13.44 15.53 2.33
CA THR A 320 -14.58 14.63 2.07
C THR A 320 -15.84 15.36 1.60
N ASP A 321 -16.63 14.66 0.79
CA ASP A 321 -18.02 15.00 0.51
C ASP A 321 -18.97 14.33 1.51
N LYS A 322 -20.28 14.58 1.37
CA LYS A 322 -21.33 14.00 2.23
C LYS A 322 -21.40 12.47 2.21
N ASN A 323 -20.82 11.83 1.20
CA ASN A 323 -20.82 10.38 1.03
C ASN A 323 -19.52 9.73 1.51
N GLY A 324 -18.50 10.52 1.86
CA GLY A 324 -17.17 10.07 2.27
C GLY A 324 -16.16 9.93 1.13
N PHE A 325 -16.49 10.39 -0.08
CA PHE A 325 -15.57 10.42 -1.23
C PHE A 325 -14.79 11.74 -1.26
N LYS A 326 -13.78 11.83 -2.13
CA LYS A 326 -13.07 13.08 -2.35
C LYS A 326 -14.04 14.15 -2.86
N ARG A 327 -14.07 15.30 -2.17
CA ARG A 327 -14.81 16.48 -2.59
C ARG A 327 -14.29 16.95 -3.95
N LYS A 328 -15.19 17.04 -4.94
CA LYS A 328 -14.90 17.64 -6.24
C LYS A 328 -14.50 19.10 -6.02
N GLN A 329 -13.33 19.51 -6.53
CA GLN A 329 -12.99 20.93 -6.61
C GLN A 329 -13.99 21.60 -7.57
N ARG A 330 -14.50 22.78 -7.17
CA ARG A 330 -15.48 23.54 -7.95
C ARG A 330 -14.86 24.21 -9.15
#